data_AF-A0A2X2C5H3-F1
#
_entry.id   AF-A0A2X2C5H3-F1
#
_cell.length_a   1.000
_cell.length_b   1.000
_cell.length_c   1.000
_cell.angle_alpha   90.00
_cell.angle_beta   90.00
_cell.angle_gamma   90.00
#
_symmetry.space_group_name_H-M   'P 1'
#
loop_
_entity.id
_entity.type
_entity.pdbx_description
1 polymer ?
#
loop_
_entity_poly.entity_id
_entity_poly.type
_entity_poly.pdbx_seq_one_letter_code
_entity_poly.pdbx_strand_id
1 'polypeptide(L)'
;MLKALDNLSVRPLEAINLIRGLLRVNAHLIPMSEQAVDLMAIDDEGNEIYGEVNVDNLPRMPRQLKLYPDVTTTREAIEAIEQADLILIGPGSFFTSLMPLLLLPDLAKALRRSSATTIYIGNLGKELSPAAASMTMSDKIAMMETYIGLQTIDAVIISPETQYESMKGRLIVQAQLEAKDIPYRHDRHLLSKAIELTLQQLGQRNTACTAS
;
A
#
# COMPACT_ATOMS: atom_id res chain seq x y z
N MET A 1 -24.19 -4.05 -10.05
CA MET A 1 -24.40 -5.10 -9.03
C MET A 1 -24.01 -4.61 -7.64
N LEU A 2 -22.73 -4.25 -7.40
CA LEU A 2 -22.26 -3.66 -6.13
C LEU A 2 -23.14 -2.50 -5.64
N LYS A 3 -23.31 -1.44 -6.45
CA LYS A 3 -24.16 -0.29 -6.10
C LYS A 3 -25.62 -0.64 -5.76
N ALA A 4 -26.18 -1.66 -6.40
CA ALA A 4 -27.55 -2.09 -6.12
C ALA A 4 -27.63 -2.91 -4.81
N LEU A 5 -26.60 -3.70 -4.52
CA LEU A 5 -26.49 -4.46 -3.27
C LEU A 5 -26.13 -3.56 -2.10
N ASP A 6 -25.34 -2.52 -2.30
CA ASP A 6 -25.03 -1.48 -1.32
C ASP A 6 -26.33 -0.79 -0.86
N ASN A 7 -27.22 -0.44 -1.79
CA ASN A 7 -28.54 0.11 -1.46
C ASN A 7 -29.46 -0.86 -0.68
N LEU A 8 -29.16 -2.16 -0.67
CA LEU A 8 -29.93 -3.20 0.01
C LEU A 8 -29.25 -3.71 1.30
N SER A 9 -27.96 -3.43 1.46
CA SER A 9 -27.13 -3.89 2.57
C SER A 9 -26.96 -2.76 3.57
N VAL A 10 -26.98 -3.08 4.87
CA VAL A 10 -26.76 -2.07 5.92
C VAL A 10 -25.31 -1.58 5.92
N ARG A 11 -24.38 -2.40 5.41
CA ARG A 11 -22.93 -2.18 5.39
C ARG A 11 -22.34 -2.53 4.02
N PRO A 12 -21.51 -1.66 3.40
CA PRO A 12 -20.81 -1.97 2.16
C PRO A 12 -19.96 -3.24 2.22
N LEU A 13 -19.34 -3.54 3.37
CA LEU A 13 -18.59 -4.78 3.55
C LEU A 13 -19.45 -6.03 3.33
N GLU A 14 -20.72 -6.02 3.74
CA GLU A 14 -21.62 -7.16 3.53
C GLU A 14 -21.97 -7.35 2.05
N ALA A 15 -22.16 -6.25 1.31
CA ALA A 15 -22.34 -6.32 -0.14
C ALA A 15 -21.09 -6.92 -0.83
N ILE A 16 -19.90 -6.53 -0.40
CA ILE A 16 -18.63 -7.10 -0.88
C ILE A 16 -18.54 -8.60 -0.52
N ASN A 17 -18.86 -8.99 0.71
CA ASN A 17 -18.85 -10.38 1.18
C ASN A 17 -19.81 -11.27 0.39
N LEU A 18 -21.01 -10.76 0.08
CA LEU A 18 -22.00 -11.49 -0.71
C LEU A 18 -21.49 -11.77 -2.12
N ILE A 19 -20.96 -10.75 -2.80
CA ILE A 19 -20.42 -10.90 -4.15
C ILE A 19 -19.20 -11.80 -4.16
N ARG A 20 -18.33 -11.68 -3.15
CA ARG A 20 -17.21 -12.59 -2.92
C ARG A 20 -17.68 -14.05 -2.90
N GLY A 21 -18.74 -14.34 -2.13
CA GLY A 21 -19.34 -15.67 -2.04
C GLY A 21 -19.91 -16.17 -3.37
N LEU A 22 -20.63 -15.30 -4.09
CA LEU A 22 -21.18 -15.62 -5.42
C LEU A 22 -20.09 -15.94 -6.45
N LEU A 23 -18.99 -15.18 -6.43
CA LEU A 23 -17.85 -15.35 -7.34
C LEU A 23 -16.84 -16.40 -6.86
N ARG A 24 -17.08 -17.05 -5.72
CA ARG A 24 -16.19 -18.04 -5.10
C ARG A 24 -14.76 -17.51 -4.90
N VAL A 25 -14.64 -16.24 -4.55
CA VAL A 25 -13.36 -15.62 -4.20
C VAL A 25 -13.07 -15.95 -2.74
N ASN A 26 -11.99 -16.68 -2.48
CA ASN A 26 -11.64 -17.09 -1.11
C ASN A 26 -10.97 -15.96 -0.29
N ALA A 27 -10.32 -15.01 -0.97
CA ALA A 27 -9.62 -13.92 -0.31
C ALA A 27 -10.60 -12.91 0.30
N HIS A 28 -10.37 -12.51 1.55
CA HIS A 28 -11.13 -11.43 2.18
C HIS A 28 -10.88 -10.11 1.45
N LEU A 29 -11.96 -9.36 1.21
CA LEU A 29 -11.93 -8.04 0.57
C LEU A 29 -12.59 -7.08 1.56
N ILE A 30 -11.77 -6.27 2.22
CA ILE A 30 -12.21 -5.35 3.28
C ILE A 30 -11.96 -3.93 2.79
N PRO A 31 -13.00 -3.08 2.69
CA PRO A 31 -12.80 -1.70 2.28
C PRO A 31 -12.09 -0.94 3.41
N MET A 32 -11.27 0.06 3.08
CA MET A 32 -10.58 0.87 4.10
C MET A 32 -11.56 1.64 4.99
N SER A 33 -12.72 2.01 4.44
CA SER A 33 -13.84 2.66 5.11
C SER A 33 -15.15 2.20 4.48
N GLU A 34 -16.21 2.21 5.27
CA GLU A 34 -17.58 1.96 4.81
C GLU A 34 -18.34 3.25 4.44
N GLN A 35 -17.67 4.39 4.50
CA GLN A 35 -18.22 5.69 4.15
C GLN A 35 -17.65 6.17 2.81
N ALA A 36 -18.49 6.85 2.03
CA ALA A 36 -18.04 7.52 0.81
C ALA A 36 -17.03 8.62 1.15
N VAL A 37 -15.93 8.65 0.42
CA VAL A 37 -14.80 9.55 0.68
C VAL A 37 -14.06 9.86 -0.60
N ASP A 38 -13.57 11.09 -0.71
CA ASP A 38 -12.67 11.54 -1.77
C ASP A 38 -11.24 11.69 -1.23
N LEU A 39 -10.27 11.40 -2.09
CA LEU A 39 -8.90 11.86 -1.88
C LEU A 39 -8.85 13.37 -2.13
N MET A 40 -8.19 14.09 -1.24
CA MET A 40 -8.03 15.53 -1.32
C MET A 40 -6.57 15.91 -1.10
N ALA A 41 -6.11 16.95 -1.77
CA ALA A 41 -4.78 17.51 -1.60
C ALA A 41 -4.84 19.03 -1.43
N ILE A 42 -3.87 19.57 -0.69
CA ILE A 42 -3.52 20.99 -0.74
C ILE A 42 -2.28 21.11 -1.62
N ASP A 43 -2.39 21.80 -2.75
CA ASP A 43 -1.29 21.93 -3.72
C ASP A 43 -0.14 22.84 -3.21
N ASP A 44 0.87 23.05 -4.03
CA ASP A 44 2.05 23.86 -3.68
C ASP A 44 1.76 25.36 -3.56
N GLU A 45 0.58 25.82 -3.96
CA GLU A 45 0.10 27.21 -3.85
C GLU A 45 -0.90 27.39 -2.70
N GLY A 46 -1.45 26.31 -2.18
CA GLY A 46 -2.44 26.30 -1.08
C GLY A 46 -3.88 26.09 -1.55
N ASN A 47 -4.12 25.75 -2.82
CA ASN A 47 -5.45 25.44 -3.33
C ASN A 47 -5.87 24.03 -2.91
N GLU A 48 -7.17 23.85 -2.66
CA GLU A 48 -7.76 22.55 -2.37
C GLU A 48 -8.15 21.83 -3.66
N ILE A 49 -7.61 20.62 -3.84
CA ILE A 49 -7.81 19.77 -5.02
C ILE A 49 -8.51 18.50 -4.58
N TYR A 50 -9.70 18.25 -5.14
CA TYR A 50 -10.57 17.15 -4.76
C TYR A 50 -10.64 16.07 -5.84
N GLY A 51 -10.70 14.81 -5.40
CA GLY A 51 -10.88 13.64 -6.24
C GLY A 51 -9.56 13.00 -6.67
N GLU A 52 -9.55 11.67 -6.68
CA GLU A 52 -8.38 10.83 -7.01
C GLU A 52 -7.71 11.25 -8.31
N VAL A 53 -8.48 11.44 -9.38
CA VAL A 53 -7.97 11.81 -10.71
C VAL A 53 -7.28 13.17 -10.70
N ASN A 54 -7.81 14.15 -9.97
CA ASN A 54 -7.21 15.49 -9.92
C ASN A 54 -5.93 15.49 -9.08
N VAL A 55 -5.92 14.73 -7.98
CA VAL A 55 -4.73 14.56 -7.15
C VAL A 55 -3.62 13.80 -7.90
N ASP A 56 -3.97 12.77 -8.67
CA ASP A 56 -3.00 12.02 -9.48
C ASP A 56 -2.30 12.91 -10.52
N ASN A 57 -3.06 13.83 -11.13
CA ASN A 57 -2.61 14.75 -12.16
C ASN A 57 -1.86 15.99 -11.63
N LEU A 58 -1.61 16.08 -10.32
CA LEU A 58 -0.86 17.21 -9.78
C LEU A 58 0.54 17.29 -10.40
N PRO A 59 0.93 18.47 -10.91
CA PRO A 59 2.23 18.64 -11.58
C PRO A 59 3.39 18.65 -10.58
N ARG A 60 3.12 18.96 -9.31
CA ARG A 60 4.08 19.13 -8.23
C ARG A 60 3.59 18.45 -6.96
N MET A 61 4.53 18.19 -6.05
CA MET A 61 4.24 17.59 -4.76
C MET A 61 3.21 18.43 -3.98
N PRO A 62 2.10 17.83 -3.51
CA PRO A 62 1.17 18.56 -2.66
C PRO A 62 1.80 18.86 -1.30
N ARG A 63 1.44 20.00 -0.71
CA ARG A 63 1.81 20.34 0.67
C ARG A 63 1.18 19.38 1.67
N GLN A 64 -0.02 18.88 1.37
CA GLN A 64 -0.75 17.97 2.25
C GLN A 64 -1.68 17.05 1.45
N LEU A 65 -1.80 15.80 1.90
CA LEU A 65 -2.83 14.85 1.47
C LEU A 65 -3.82 14.62 2.61
N LYS A 66 -5.10 14.49 2.26
CA LYS A 66 -6.21 14.24 3.20
C LYS A 66 -7.30 13.41 2.55
N LEU A 67 -8.19 12.91 3.39
CA LEU A 67 -9.48 12.39 2.97
C LEU A 67 -10.54 13.46 3.25
N TYR A 68 -11.54 13.56 2.37
CA TYR A 68 -12.68 14.45 2.58
C TYR A 68 -13.99 13.78 2.14
N PRO A 69 -15.06 13.78 2.97
CA PRO A 69 -15.03 14.17 4.38
C PRO A 69 -14.15 13.23 5.21
N ASP A 70 -13.92 13.56 6.48
CA ASP A 70 -13.28 12.62 7.41
C ASP A 70 -14.15 11.37 7.56
N VAL A 71 -13.50 10.20 7.49
CA VAL A 71 -14.18 8.90 7.59
C VAL A 71 -13.48 7.98 8.57
N THR A 72 -14.23 7.02 9.11
CA THR A 72 -13.72 6.01 10.03
C THR A 72 -13.17 4.80 9.28
N THR A 73 -12.14 4.17 9.83
CA THR A 73 -11.61 2.92 9.30
C THR A 73 -12.57 1.76 9.57
N THR A 74 -12.71 0.87 8.60
CA THR A 74 -13.46 -0.40 8.79
C THR A 74 -12.78 -1.24 9.88
N ARG A 75 -13.55 -1.65 10.89
CA ARG A 75 -13.02 -2.41 12.04
C ARG A 75 -12.29 -3.68 11.62
N GLU A 76 -12.85 -4.41 10.66
CA GLU A 76 -12.27 -5.64 10.14
C GLU A 76 -10.89 -5.42 9.48
N ALA A 77 -10.61 -4.22 8.97
CA ALA A 77 -9.29 -3.89 8.41
C ALA A 77 -8.23 -3.72 9.51
N ILE A 78 -8.62 -3.11 10.63
CA ILE A 78 -7.75 -2.98 11.81
C ILE A 78 -7.42 -4.37 12.37
N GLU A 79 -8.45 -5.21 12.59
CA GLU A 79 -8.28 -6.56 13.11
C GLU A 79 -7.37 -7.41 12.19
N ALA A 80 -7.54 -7.29 10.87
CA ALA A 80 -6.68 -7.99 9.90
C ALA A 80 -5.21 -7.57 9.98
N ILE A 81 -4.92 -6.27 10.18
CA ILE A 81 -3.55 -5.77 10.34
C ILE A 81 -2.94 -6.22 11.67
N GLU A 82 -3.72 -6.20 12.76
CA GLU A 82 -3.25 -6.61 14.08
C GLU A 82 -2.96 -8.12 14.18
N GLN A 83 -3.65 -8.94 13.37
CA GLN A 83 -3.46 -10.38 13.33
C GLN A 83 -2.50 -10.86 12.24
N ALA A 84 -1.98 -9.96 11.40
CA ALA A 84 -1.13 -10.34 10.28
C ALA A 84 0.24 -10.84 10.78
N ASP A 85 0.72 -11.94 10.18
CA ASP A 85 2.14 -12.34 10.30
C ASP A 85 3.03 -11.59 9.28
N LEU A 86 2.42 -11.18 8.16
CA LEU A 86 3.06 -10.52 7.04
C LEU A 86 2.12 -9.47 6.45
N ILE A 87 2.65 -8.26 6.23
CA ILE A 87 1.96 -7.17 5.56
C ILE A 87 2.69 -6.88 4.25
N LEU A 88 1.97 -6.94 3.14
CA LEU A 88 2.47 -6.57 1.82
C LEU A 88 1.86 -5.22 1.43
N ILE A 89 2.70 -4.25 1.13
CA ILE A 89 2.31 -2.92 0.67
C ILE A 89 2.62 -2.83 -0.82
N GLY A 90 1.57 -2.58 -1.62
CA GLY A 90 1.71 -2.47 -3.06
C GLY A 90 1.71 -3.81 -3.80
N PRO A 91 2.00 -3.80 -5.11
CA PRO A 91 2.24 -2.61 -5.93
C PRO A 91 0.97 -1.75 -6.11
N GLY A 92 1.14 -0.49 -6.51
CA GLY A 92 0.02 0.43 -6.76
C GLY A 92 0.48 1.87 -6.96
N SER A 93 -0.39 2.71 -7.54
CA SER A 93 -0.13 4.14 -7.70
C SER A 93 0.08 4.79 -6.32
N PHE A 94 1.18 5.51 -6.16
CA PHE A 94 1.63 5.89 -4.82
C PHE A 94 0.62 6.77 -4.07
N PHE A 95 0.19 7.89 -4.66
CA PHE A 95 -0.73 8.82 -3.98
C PHE A 95 -2.18 8.37 -3.94
N THR A 96 -2.59 7.55 -4.88
CA THR A 96 -4.00 7.26 -5.15
C THR A 96 -4.42 5.85 -4.76
N SER A 97 -3.48 4.92 -4.61
CA SER A 97 -3.74 3.56 -4.12
C SER A 97 -3.11 3.27 -2.76
N LEU A 98 -1.88 3.76 -2.50
CA LEU A 98 -1.14 3.38 -1.29
C LEU A 98 -1.31 4.40 -0.16
N MET A 99 -1.06 5.68 -0.44
CA MET A 99 -1.16 6.75 0.55
C MET A 99 -2.56 6.88 1.19
N PRO A 100 -3.70 6.71 0.48
CA PRO A 100 -5.02 6.93 1.08
C PRO A 100 -5.30 6.04 2.30
N LEU A 101 -4.74 4.82 2.31
CA LEU A 101 -4.84 3.89 3.45
C LEU A 101 -4.19 4.49 4.71
N LEU A 102 -3.08 5.21 4.55
CA LEU A 102 -2.32 5.81 5.64
C LEU A 102 -2.88 7.15 6.11
N LEU A 103 -3.82 7.74 5.35
CA LEU A 103 -4.54 8.95 5.75
C LEU A 103 -5.61 8.65 6.81
N LEU A 104 -5.96 7.38 7.00
CA LEU A 104 -6.82 6.91 8.08
C LEU A 104 -6.01 6.72 9.37
N PRO A 105 -6.23 7.52 10.43
CA PRO A 105 -5.38 7.48 11.62
C PRO A 105 -5.35 6.14 12.33
N ASP A 106 -6.46 5.40 12.33
CA ASP A 106 -6.54 4.11 13.03
C ASP A 106 -5.86 2.99 12.26
N LEU A 107 -5.87 3.04 10.92
CA LEU A 107 -5.09 2.13 10.07
C LEU A 107 -3.59 2.37 10.24
N ALA A 108 -3.16 3.64 10.22
CA ALA A 108 -1.76 4.00 10.47
C ALA A 108 -1.29 3.57 11.88
N LYS A 109 -2.15 3.71 12.90
CA LYS A 109 -1.86 3.21 14.26
C LYS A 109 -1.77 1.67 14.31
N ALA A 110 -2.65 0.97 13.60
CA ALA A 110 -2.63 -0.50 13.54
C ALA A 110 -1.31 -0.98 12.92
N LEU A 111 -0.89 -0.39 11.79
CA LEU A 111 0.41 -0.68 11.17
C LEU A 111 1.58 -0.41 12.12
N ARG A 112 1.55 0.72 12.84
CA ARG A 112 2.60 1.07 13.82
C ARG A 112 2.71 0.05 14.96
N ARG A 113 1.59 -0.53 15.38
CA ARG A 113 1.53 -1.48 16.51
C ARG A 113 1.75 -2.93 16.09
N SER A 114 1.60 -3.22 14.80
CA SER A 114 1.76 -4.57 14.28
C SER A 114 3.21 -5.04 14.44
N SER A 115 3.37 -6.31 14.83
CA SER A 115 4.66 -7.01 14.82
C SER A 115 4.87 -7.79 13.52
N ALA A 116 3.96 -7.67 12.55
CA ALA A 116 4.07 -8.33 11.27
C ALA A 116 5.31 -7.86 10.53
N THR A 117 5.98 -8.79 9.83
CA THR A 117 6.98 -8.38 8.84
C THR A 117 6.30 -7.57 7.75
N THR A 118 6.80 -6.39 7.43
CA THR A 118 6.21 -5.52 6.40
C THR A 118 7.13 -5.41 5.20
N ILE A 119 6.62 -5.77 4.02
CA ILE A 119 7.34 -5.73 2.75
C ILE A 119 6.65 -4.75 1.80
N TYR A 120 7.41 -3.79 1.29
CA TYR A 120 6.97 -2.93 0.19
C TYR A 120 7.33 -3.56 -1.16
N ILE A 121 6.37 -3.60 -2.08
CA ILE A 121 6.53 -4.12 -3.44
C ILE A 121 6.49 -2.96 -4.41
N GLY A 122 7.61 -2.71 -5.10
CA GLY A 122 7.73 -1.64 -6.09
C GLY A 122 6.91 -1.88 -7.35
N ASN A 123 6.51 -0.78 -8.00
CA ASN A 123 5.88 -0.85 -9.31
C ASN A 123 6.91 -1.23 -10.39
N LEU A 124 6.49 -2.07 -11.35
CA LEU A 124 7.29 -2.38 -12.55
C LEU A 124 7.16 -1.28 -13.62
N GLY A 125 5.94 -0.75 -13.74
CA GLY A 125 5.63 0.36 -14.63
C GLY A 125 6.11 1.69 -14.06
N LYS A 126 6.28 2.67 -14.95
CA LYS A 126 6.49 4.05 -14.55
C LYS A 126 5.26 4.57 -13.80
N GLU A 127 5.52 5.34 -12.75
CA GLU A 127 4.49 6.11 -12.06
C GLU A 127 3.93 7.17 -13.02
N LEU A 128 2.60 7.26 -13.12
CA LEU A 128 1.94 8.17 -14.07
C LEU A 128 1.69 9.54 -13.44
N SER A 129 1.48 9.59 -12.12
CA SER A 129 1.39 10.86 -11.40
C SER A 129 2.71 11.62 -11.51
N PRO A 130 2.73 12.84 -12.10
CA PRO A 130 3.97 13.60 -12.27
C PRO A 130 4.67 13.87 -10.93
N ALA A 131 3.90 14.23 -9.91
CA ALA A 131 4.39 14.46 -8.56
C ALA A 131 5.04 13.19 -7.97
N ALA A 132 4.35 12.03 -8.01
CA ALA A 132 4.90 10.80 -7.44
C ALA A 132 6.05 10.21 -8.27
N ALA A 133 6.08 10.46 -9.58
CA ALA A 133 7.17 10.04 -10.46
C ALA A 133 8.47 10.80 -10.19
N SER A 134 8.39 12.01 -9.61
CA SER A 134 9.56 12.81 -9.21
C SER A 134 10.22 12.33 -7.91
N MET A 135 9.57 11.44 -7.16
CA MET A 135 10.07 10.92 -5.89
C MET A 135 10.98 9.71 -6.08
N THR A 136 12.07 9.64 -5.32
CA THR A 136 12.84 8.41 -5.19
C THR A 136 12.07 7.36 -4.40
N MET A 137 12.50 6.09 -4.49
CA MET A 137 11.93 5.02 -3.67
C MET A 137 12.09 5.31 -2.16
N SER A 138 13.23 5.86 -1.77
CA SER A 138 13.50 6.24 -0.38
C SER A 138 12.55 7.35 0.09
N ASP A 139 12.25 8.33 -0.76
CA ASP A 139 11.28 9.39 -0.45
C ASP A 139 9.87 8.82 -0.24
N LYS A 140 9.45 7.88 -1.10
CA LYS A 140 8.15 7.22 -0.99
C LYS A 140 8.02 6.48 0.33
N ILE A 141 9.00 5.65 0.67
CA ILE A 141 9.03 4.90 1.93
C ILE A 141 9.06 5.85 3.13
N ALA A 142 9.91 6.88 3.12
CA ALA A 142 10.01 7.86 4.18
C ALA A 142 8.68 8.62 4.39
N MET A 143 7.98 8.95 3.31
CA MET A 143 6.66 9.56 3.40
C MET A 143 5.66 8.59 4.06
N MET A 144 5.58 7.33 3.62
CA MET A 144 4.67 6.34 4.22
C MET A 144 4.94 6.19 5.72
N GLU A 145 6.20 6.04 6.11
CA GLU A 145 6.62 5.89 7.51
C GLU A 145 6.39 7.15 8.34
N THR A 146 6.39 8.34 7.72
CA THR A 146 6.01 9.60 8.38
C THR A 146 4.53 9.57 8.76
N TYR A 147 3.65 9.12 7.87
CA TYR A 147 2.22 8.95 8.18
C TYR A 147 1.98 7.83 9.19
N ILE A 148 2.71 6.71 9.05
CA ILE A 148 2.66 5.62 10.02
C ILE A 148 3.23 6.06 11.37
N GLY A 149 4.19 6.99 11.41
CA GLY A 149 4.86 7.49 12.62
C GLY A 149 5.92 6.54 13.20
N LEU A 150 6.40 5.57 12.41
CA LEU A 150 7.46 4.62 12.76
C LEU A 150 8.08 4.04 11.49
N GLN A 151 9.35 3.64 11.56
CA GLN A 151 9.99 2.86 10.49
C GLN A 151 9.52 1.41 10.54
N THR A 152 8.46 1.09 9.79
CA THR A 152 7.83 -0.24 9.82
C THR A 152 8.16 -1.10 8.61
N ILE A 153 8.71 -0.53 7.53
CA ILE A 153 8.97 -1.30 6.30
C ILE A 153 10.32 -2.00 6.42
N ASP A 154 10.29 -3.32 6.61
CA ASP A 154 11.47 -4.17 6.83
C ASP A 154 12.22 -4.48 5.53
N ALA A 155 11.48 -4.67 4.45
CA ALA A 155 12.05 -5.03 3.16
C ALA A 155 11.35 -4.39 1.97
N VAL A 156 12.10 -4.32 0.86
CA VAL A 156 11.66 -3.76 -0.42
C VAL A 156 11.96 -4.77 -1.51
N ILE A 157 10.94 -5.14 -2.27
CA ILE A 157 11.05 -6.00 -3.46
C ILE A 157 10.90 -5.12 -4.70
N ILE A 158 11.88 -5.16 -5.59
CA ILE A 158 11.93 -4.37 -6.83
C ILE A 158 12.47 -5.20 -7.99
N SER A 159 12.24 -4.73 -9.22
CA SER A 159 12.81 -5.36 -10.41
C SER A 159 14.33 -5.12 -10.51
N PRO A 160 15.07 -5.96 -11.26
CA PRO A 160 16.53 -5.87 -11.31
C PRO A 160 17.05 -4.59 -11.97
N GLU A 161 16.28 -4.01 -12.89
CA GLU A 161 16.59 -2.74 -13.57
C GLU A 161 16.23 -1.50 -12.75
N THR A 162 15.48 -1.66 -11.65
CA THR A 162 15.13 -0.53 -10.79
C THR A 162 16.38 -0.04 -10.05
N GLN A 163 16.77 1.21 -10.34
CA GLN A 163 17.82 1.89 -9.59
C GLN A 163 17.31 2.25 -8.20
N TYR A 164 18.14 2.05 -7.18
CA TYR A 164 17.80 2.35 -5.80
C TYR A 164 19.01 2.91 -5.05
N GLU A 165 18.71 3.67 -4.00
CA GLU A 165 19.68 4.15 -3.03
C GLU A 165 19.68 3.22 -1.83
N SER A 166 20.83 3.08 -1.16
CA SER A 166 20.93 2.24 0.03
C SER A 166 20.02 2.76 1.14
N MET A 167 19.04 1.96 1.55
CA MET A 167 18.11 2.28 2.64
C MET A 167 18.56 1.57 3.91
N LYS A 168 19.20 2.33 4.81
CA LYS A 168 19.71 1.81 6.09
C LYS A 168 18.59 1.11 6.87
N GLY A 169 18.91 -0.05 7.45
CA GLY A 169 17.99 -0.82 8.29
C GLY A 169 17.06 -1.75 7.52
N ARG A 170 17.00 -1.66 6.18
CA ARG A 170 16.06 -2.44 5.37
C ARG A 170 16.77 -3.50 4.54
N LEU A 171 16.05 -4.53 4.13
CA LEU A 171 16.51 -5.50 3.14
C LEU A 171 15.98 -5.08 1.76
N ILE A 172 16.84 -5.04 0.75
CA ILE A 172 16.43 -4.77 -0.63
C ILE A 172 16.65 -6.05 -1.43
N VAL A 173 15.58 -6.56 -2.02
CA VAL A 173 15.61 -7.76 -2.86
C VAL A 173 15.26 -7.36 -4.29
N GLN A 174 16.22 -7.52 -5.19
CA GLN A 174 16.00 -7.43 -6.62
C GLN A 174 15.72 -8.83 -7.17
N ALA A 175 14.59 -9.00 -7.85
CA ALA A 175 14.19 -10.26 -8.46
C ALA A 175 13.53 -9.98 -9.82
N GLN A 176 13.57 -10.95 -10.73
CA GLN A 176 12.74 -10.87 -11.94
C GLN A 176 11.28 -11.01 -11.53
N LEU A 177 10.44 -10.07 -11.94
CA LEU A 177 9.06 -9.94 -11.45
C LEU A 177 8.03 -9.86 -12.58
N GLU A 178 8.47 -9.58 -13.80
CA GLU A 178 7.61 -9.28 -14.94
C GLU A 178 6.96 -10.55 -15.49
N ALA A 179 5.67 -10.45 -15.84
CA ALA A 179 5.00 -11.47 -16.61
C ALA A 179 5.48 -11.45 -18.08
N LYS A 180 5.61 -12.63 -18.68
CA LYS A 180 6.13 -12.78 -20.05
C LYS A 180 5.22 -12.15 -21.11
N ASP A 181 3.91 -12.10 -20.85
CA ASP A 181 2.87 -11.57 -21.73
C ASP A 181 2.73 -10.06 -21.59
N ILE A 182 2.82 -9.54 -20.37
CA ILE A 182 2.59 -8.12 -20.05
C ILE A 182 3.72 -7.63 -19.13
N PRO A 183 4.76 -6.97 -19.68
CA PRO A 183 5.96 -6.61 -18.92
C PRO A 183 5.73 -5.69 -17.72
N TYR A 184 4.69 -4.84 -17.76
CA TYR A 184 4.35 -3.93 -16.65
C TYR A 184 3.46 -4.58 -15.58
N ARG A 185 3.22 -5.90 -15.66
CA ARG A 185 2.42 -6.66 -14.71
C ARG A 185 3.32 -7.68 -14.00
N HIS A 186 3.13 -7.80 -12.69
CA HIS A 186 3.81 -8.81 -11.90
C HIS A 186 3.33 -10.22 -12.29
N ASP A 187 4.28 -11.12 -12.54
CA ASP A 187 4.02 -12.55 -12.58
C ASP A 187 3.78 -13.05 -11.15
N ARG A 188 2.65 -13.72 -10.94
CA ARG A 188 2.23 -14.19 -9.62
C ARG A 188 3.23 -15.18 -9.01
N HIS A 189 3.82 -16.06 -9.81
CA HIS A 189 4.73 -17.09 -9.33
C HIS A 189 6.10 -16.49 -8.99
N LEU A 190 6.59 -15.58 -9.83
CA LEU A 190 7.85 -14.90 -9.58
C LEU A 190 7.76 -14.00 -8.34
N LEU A 191 6.68 -13.24 -8.18
CA LEU A 191 6.46 -12.41 -7.01
C LEU A 191 6.34 -13.25 -5.72
N SER A 192 5.63 -14.38 -5.75
CA SER A 192 5.55 -15.30 -4.59
C SER A 192 6.94 -15.79 -4.18
N LYS A 193 7.76 -16.21 -5.14
CA LYS A 193 9.15 -16.64 -4.88
C LYS A 193 10.02 -15.51 -4.32
N ALA A 194 9.85 -14.29 -4.83
CA ALA A 194 10.57 -13.13 -4.31
C ALA A 194 10.20 -12.87 -2.84
N ILE A 195 8.91 -12.92 -2.50
CA ILE A 195 8.43 -12.79 -1.11
C ILE A 195 9.02 -13.88 -0.22
N GLU A 196 8.98 -15.15 -0.64
CA GLU A 196 9.56 -16.28 0.12
C GLU A 196 11.06 -16.08 0.36
N LEU A 197 11.81 -15.67 -0.66
CA LEU A 197 13.24 -15.37 -0.56
C LEU A 197 13.50 -14.22 0.42
N THR A 198 12.71 -13.16 0.35
CA THR A 198 12.81 -12.01 1.27
C THR A 198 12.59 -12.44 2.72
N LEU A 199 11.57 -13.24 2.99
CA LEU A 199 11.29 -13.76 4.33
C LEU A 199 12.44 -14.63 4.87
N GLN A 200 13.02 -15.49 4.03
CA GLN A 200 14.17 -16.31 4.41
C GLN A 200 15.39 -15.45 4.80
N GLN A 201 15.68 -14.40 4.03
CA GLN A 201 16.80 -13.51 4.29
C GLN A 201 16.58 -12.64 5.55
N LEU A 202 15.35 -12.16 5.78
CA LEU A 202 15.00 -11.45 7.02
C LEU A 202 15.16 -12.35 8.24
N GLY A 203 14.71 -13.61 8.16
CA GLY A 203 14.89 -14.60 9.22
C GLY A 203 16.37 -14.82 9.58
N GLN A 204 17.24 -14.96 8.57
CA GLN A 204 18.68 -15.11 8.78
C GLN A 204 19.31 -13.88 9.44
N ARG A 205 18.93 -12.67 9.00
CA ARG A 205 19.43 -11.40 9.55
C ARG A 205 19.09 -11.25 11.03
N ASN A 206 17.89 -11.65 11.43
CA ASN A 206 17.45 -11.59 12.82
C ASN A 206 18.24 -12.57 13.70
N THR A 207 18.51 -13.80 13.21
CA THR A 207 19.33 -14.77 13.96
C THR A 207 20.79 -14.33 14.12
N ALA A 208 21.37 -13.69 13.11
CA ALA A 208 22.75 -13.20 13.17
C ALA A 208 22.93 -12.06 14.17
N CYS A 209 21.94 -11.17 14.31
CA CYS A 209 21.99 -10.05 15.25
C CYS A 209 21.78 -10.47 16.71
N THR A 210 21.12 -11.61 16.96
CA THR A 210 20.92 -12.15 18.33
C THR A 210 22.12 -12.95 18.84
N ALA A 211 23.05 -13.34 17.96
CA ALA A 211 24.23 -14.13 18.29
C ALA A 211 25.49 -13.29 18.59
N SER A 212 25.38 -11.97 18.55
CA SER A 212 26.45 -10.97 18.73
C SER A 212 26.14 -10.04 19.90
#